data_AF-A0A8S2ZQ16-F1
#
_entry.id   AF-A0A8S2ZQ16-F1
#
_cell.length_a   1.000
_cell.length_b   1.000
_cell.length_c   1.000
_cell.angle_alpha   90.00
_cell.angle_beta   90.00
_cell.angle_gamma   90.00
#
_symmetry.space_group_name_H-M   'P 1'
#
loop_
_entity.id
_entity.type
_entity.pdbx_description
1 polymer ?
#
loop_
_entity_poly.entity_id
_entity_poly.type
_entity_poly.pdbx_seq_one_letter_code
_entity_poly.pdbx_strand_id
1 'polypeptide(L)'
;SAFPLIQSQSATNQQRNIEKGSIFFSTTVAETSLTFPSLKCVIDTGKINIPVYDSTKKQTILMEMRAAESTIKQRLGRLGR
;
A
#
# COMPACT_ATOMS: atom_id res chain seq x y z
N SER A 1 4.39 14.52 11.19
CA SER A 1 5.60 13.88 10.62
C SER A 1 5.17 12.85 9.59
N ALA A 2 5.95 12.69 8.51
CA ALA A 2 5.61 11.79 7.40
C ALA A 2 6.55 10.57 7.37
N PHE A 3 5.99 9.37 7.17
CA PHE A 3 6.77 8.13 7.18
C PHE A 3 6.42 7.17 6.04
N PRO A 4 7.38 6.37 5.55
CA PRO A 4 7.10 5.28 4.63
C PRO A 4 6.54 4.06 5.38
N LEU A 5 5.57 3.39 4.76
CA LEU A 5 5.06 2.08 5.15
C LEU A 5 5.21 1.13 3.96
N ILE A 6 6.26 0.31 3.99
CA ILE A 6 6.63 -0.59 2.89
C ILE A 6 6.93 -2.00 3.41
N GLN A 7 6.80 -2.99 2.53
CA GLN A 7 6.91 -4.42 2.88
C GLN A 7 8.30 -4.82 3.43
N SER A 8 9.37 -4.14 3.05
CA SER A 8 10.72 -4.46 3.53
C SER A 8 11.00 -4.02 4.97
N GLN A 9 10.11 -3.24 5.58
CA GLN A 9 10.21 -2.86 6.99
C GLN A 9 9.71 -3.98 7.91
N SER A 10 10.34 -4.14 9.07
CA SER A 10 9.80 -5.02 10.12
C SER A 10 8.46 -4.50 10.65
N ALA A 11 7.62 -5.41 11.14
CA ALA A 11 6.33 -5.05 11.74
C ALA A 11 6.47 -4.02 12.87
N THR A 12 7.49 -4.17 13.73
CA THR A 12 7.80 -3.20 14.80
C THR A 12 8.12 -1.82 14.25
N ASN A 13 8.86 -1.72 13.13
CA ASN A 13 9.17 -0.43 12.52
C ASN A 13 7.93 0.20 11.86
N GLN A 14 7.08 -0.59 11.22
CA GLN A 14 5.81 -0.12 10.67
C GLN A 14 4.90 0.41 11.77
N GLN A 15 4.76 -0.33 12.88
CA GLN A 15 3.97 0.08 14.04
C GLN A 15 4.50 1.37 14.67
N ARG A 16 5.82 1.46 14.88
CA ARG A 16 6.47 2.68 15.38
C ARG A 16 6.20 3.89 14.47
N ASN A 17 6.24 3.70 13.15
CA ASN A 17 5.91 4.76 12.21
C ASN A 17 4.46 5.19 12.35
N ILE A 18 3.52 4.24 12.45
CA ILE A 18 2.08 4.51 12.66
C ILE A 18 1.85 5.33 13.94
N GLU A 19 2.50 4.98 15.04
CA GLU A 19 2.37 5.70 16.32
C GLU A 19 2.94 7.12 16.28
N LYS A 20 4.03 7.33 15.54
CA LYS A 20 4.73 8.62 15.49
C LYS A 20 4.27 9.53 14.35
N GLY A 21 3.59 8.98 13.36
CA GLY A 21 3.27 9.63 12.09
C GLY A 21 1.84 10.14 12.01
N SER A 22 1.65 11.13 11.14
CA SER A 22 0.33 11.61 10.76
C SER A 22 0.07 11.53 9.26
N ILE A 23 1.13 11.36 8.46
CA ILE A 23 1.09 11.21 7.01
C ILE A 23 1.91 9.96 6.66
N PHE A 24 1.35 9.10 5.82
CA PHE A 24 1.99 7.85 5.45
C PHE A 24 2.03 7.70 3.93
N PHE A 25 3.23 7.45 3.41
CA PHE A 25 3.41 7.00 2.03
C PHE A 25 3.51 5.49 2.04
N SER A 26 2.55 4.79 1.42
CA SER A 26 2.48 3.35 1.50
C SER A 26 2.36 2.69 0.13
N THR A 27 2.82 1.43 0.07
CA THR A 27 2.52 0.51 -1.02
C THR A 27 1.25 -0.28 -0.70
N THR A 28 1.10 -1.47 -1.27
CA THR A 28 0.01 -2.41 -0.98
C THR A 28 -0.03 -2.88 0.49
N VAL A 29 1.00 -2.63 1.30
CA VAL A 29 1.02 -3.07 2.71
C VAL A 29 -0.09 -2.42 3.56
N ALA A 30 -0.51 -1.20 3.25
CA ALA A 30 -1.62 -0.53 3.93
C ALA A 30 -3.00 -1.07 3.53
N GLU A 31 -3.11 -1.88 2.47
CA GLU A 31 -4.39 -2.38 1.95
C GLU A 31 -5.03 -3.41 2.91
N THR A 32 -4.23 -4.29 3.51
CA THR A 32 -4.74 -5.42 4.29
C THR A 32 -4.14 -5.51 5.70
N SER A 33 -2.84 -5.22 5.89
CA SER A 33 -2.10 -5.69 7.07
C SER A 33 -1.96 -4.69 8.23
N LEU A 34 -2.36 -3.42 8.06
CA LEU A 34 -2.08 -2.36 9.05
C LEU A 34 -3.34 -1.64 9.52
N THR A 35 -3.59 -1.60 10.82
CA THR A 35 -4.70 -0.84 11.41
C THR A 35 -4.26 0.57 11.75
N PHE A 36 -5.10 1.55 11.41
CA PHE A 36 -4.83 2.98 11.63
C PHE A 36 -5.93 3.57 12.51
N PRO A 37 -5.75 3.69 13.84
CA PRO A 37 -6.81 4.09 14.77
C PRO A 37 -7.46 5.46 14.52
N SER A 38 -6.91 6.29 13.63
CA SER A 38 -7.40 7.64 13.37
C SER A 38 -7.17 8.07 11.92
N LEU A 39 -7.31 7.15 10.96
CA LEU A 39 -7.17 7.47 9.55
C LEU A 39 -8.32 8.37 9.07
N LYS A 40 -8.00 9.60 8.65
CA LYS A 40 -8.99 10.59 8.20
C LYS A 40 -9.18 10.65 6.69
N CYS A 41 -8.15 10.29 5.93
CA CYS A 41 -8.15 10.40 4.48
C CYS A 41 -7.23 9.34 3.87
N VAL A 42 -7.61 8.85 2.69
CA VAL A 42 -6.79 8.03 1.80
C VAL A 42 -6.69 8.77 0.48
N ILE A 43 -5.46 9.00 0.01
CA ILE A 43 -5.19 9.54 -1.32
C ILE A 43 -4.70 8.37 -2.17
N ASP A 44 -5.52 7.94 -3.14
CA ASP A 44 -5.21 6.82 -4.02
C ASP A 44 -4.68 7.31 -5.37
N THR A 45 -3.55 6.76 -5.82
CA THR A 45 -2.97 7.06 -7.13
C THR A 45 -3.67 6.32 -8.27
N GLY A 46 -4.52 5.33 -7.95
CA GLY A 46 -5.21 4.47 -8.92
C GLY A 46 -4.28 3.47 -9.61
N LYS A 47 -3.04 3.31 -9.12
CA LYS A 47 -2.02 2.44 -9.71
C LYS A 47 -1.56 1.34 -8.76
N ILE A 48 -0.94 0.32 -9.34
CA ILE A 48 -0.33 -0.80 -8.63
C ILE A 48 0.86 -1.32 -9.42
N ASN A 49 1.90 -1.77 -8.71
CA ASN A 49 2.99 -2.53 -9.29
C ASN A 49 2.74 -4.02 -9.07
N ILE A 50 2.55 -4.78 -10.14
CA ILE A 50 2.34 -6.23 -10.06
C ILE A 50 3.41 -6.99 -10.83
N PRO A 51 3.84 -8.18 -10.34
CA PRO A 51 4.68 -9.08 -11.11
C PRO A 51 3.87 -9.66 -12.28
N VAL A 52 4.39 -9.49 -13.49
CA VAL A 52 3.80 -10.06 -14.70
C VAL A 52 4.85 -10.93 -15.39
N TYR A 53 4.45 -12.15 -15.73
CA TYR A 53 5.31 -13.08 -16.46
C TYR A 53 5.34 -12.72 -17.95
N ASP A 54 6.52 -12.35 -18.45
CA ASP A 54 6.79 -12.15 -19.87
C ASP A 54 7.22 -13.50 -20.47
N SER A 55 6.30 -14.13 -21.22
CA SER A 55 6.53 -15.44 -21.83
C SER A 55 7.57 -15.42 -22.95
N THR A 56 7.76 -14.28 -23.62
CA THR A 56 8.77 -14.11 -24.67
C THR A 56 10.17 -14.06 -24.07
N LYS A 57 10.34 -13.33 -22.97
CA LYS A 57 11.62 -13.20 -22.27
C LYS A 57 11.84 -14.27 -21.19
N LYS A 58 10.84 -15.11 -20.93
CA LYS A 58 10.83 -16.16 -19.89
C LYS A 58 11.22 -15.63 -18.50
N GLN A 59 10.77 -14.43 -18.17
CA GLN A 59 11.08 -13.78 -16.89
C GLN A 59 9.87 -13.04 -16.32
N THR A 60 9.85 -12.86 -15.01
CA THR A 60 8.88 -12.01 -14.34
C THR A 60 9.42 -10.60 -14.24
N ILE A 61 8.63 -9.62 -14.68
CA ILE A 61 8.93 -8.19 -14.54
C ILE A 61 7.91 -7.53 -13.64
N LEU A 62 8.32 -6.47 -12.93
CA LEU A 62 7.40 -5.63 -12.19
C LEU A 62 6.87 -4.54 -13.13
N MET A 63 5.56 -4.47 -13.31
CA MET A 63 4.92 -3.46 -14.15
C MET A 63 3.96 -2.59 -13.35
N GLU A 64 4.03 -1.28 -13.59
CA GLU A 64 3.04 -0.32 -13.11
C GLU A 64 1.80 -0.40 -14.01
N MET A 65 0.64 -0.62 -13.40
CA MET A 65 -0.65 -0.71 -14.09
C MET A 65 -1.73 0.04 -13.32
N ARG A 66 -2.89 0.23 -13.96
CA ARG A 66 -4.10 0.66 -13.24
C ARG A 66 -4.53 -0.43 -12.26
N ALA A 67 -4.87 -0.02 -11.05
CA ALA A 67 -5.45 -0.92 -10.06
C ALA A 67 -6.86 -1.34 -10.48
N ALA A 68 -7.24 -2.57 -10.14
CA ALA A 68 -8.61 -3.02 -10.33
C ALA A 68 -9.58 -2.20 -9.47
N GLU A 69 -10.84 -2.09 -9.90
CA GLU A 69 -11.87 -1.36 -9.15
C GLU A 69 -12.05 -1.93 -7.73
N SER A 70 -11.95 -3.26 -7.58
CA SER A 70 -12.00 -3.93 -6.27
C SER A 70 -10.86 -3.50 -5.34
N THR A 71 -9.64 -3.37 -5.86
CA THR A 71 -8.48 -2.86 -5.12
C THR A 71 -8.70 -1.41 -4.66
N ILE A 72 -9.20 -0.55 -5.55
CA ILE A 72 -9.53 0.85 -5.20
C ILE A 72 -10.59 0.88 -4.09
N LYS A 73 -11.65 0.06 -4.20
CA LYS A 73 -12.68 -0.06 -3.16
C LYS A 73 -12.11 -0.53 -1.81
N GLN A 74 -11.18 -1.49 -1.82
CA GLN A 74 -10.51 -1.95 -0.60
C GLN A 74 -9.66 -0.85 0.05
N ARG A 75 -8.93 -0.07 -0.75
CA ARG A 75 -8.13 1.08 -0.28
C ARG A 75 -9.02 2.18 0.32
N LEU A 76 -10.13 2.51 -0.32
CA LEU A 76 -11.15 3.41 0.23
C LEU A 76 -11.73 2.88 1.54
N GLY A 77 -11.99 1.57 1.62
CA GLY A 77 -12.50 0.90 2.82
C GLY A 77 -11.55 0.90 4.02
N ARG A 78 -10.35 1.50 3.92
CA ARG A 78 -9.48 1.76 5.08
C ARG A 78 -9.99 2.93 5.93
N LEU A 79 -10.80 3.83 5.38
CA LEU A 79 -11.44 4.91 6.13
C LEU A 79 -12.56 4.35 7.02
N GLY A 80 -12.65 4.87 8.25
CA GLY A 80 -13.75 4.55 9.17
C GLY A 80 -13.62 3.22 9.93
N ARG A 81 -12.40 2.68 10.06
CA ARG A 81 -12.08 1.54 10.92
C ARG A 81 -11.25 1.95 12.13
#